data_AF-A0A954XT14-F1
#
_entry.id   AF-A0A954XT14-F1
#
_cell.length_a   1.000
_cell.length_b   1.000
_cell.length_c   1.000
_cell.angle_alpha   90.00
_cell.angle_beta   90.00
_cell.angle_gamma   90.00
#
_symmetry.space_group_name_H-M   'P 1'
#
loop_
_entity.id
_entity.type
_entity.pdbx_description
1 polymer ?
#
loop_
_entity_poly.entity_id
_entity_poly.type
_entity_poly.pdbx_seq_one_letter_code
_entity_poly.pdbx_strand_id
1 'polypeptide(L)'
;MMIRLLGWGLAVVFFLFVIAASGEQAEPQSGKPAKTNVQSLMRDKLTHAQSVLDGIVTDDYDKVVEQAEMMRIISRAASWQAIDTDEYRNHSDRFQRITTDLSDAAKAQNRDAVTLQYLKLTIGCIECHQYIHQLQNPRPAETSTE
;
A
#
# COMPACT_ATOMS: atom_id res chain seq x y z
N MET A 1 -5.56 -14.11 68.19
CA MET A 1 -6.25 -13.49 67.03
C MET A 1 -5.92 -12.02 67.01
N MET A 2 -4.83 -11.63 66.36
CA MET A 2 -4.43 -10.23 66.11
C MET A 2 -3.08 -10.21 65.37
N ILE A 3 -2.92 -9.19 64.51
CA ILE A 3 -1.71 -8.77 63.78
C ILE A 3 -1.44 -9.56 62.48
N ARG A 4 -1.32 -8.96 61.30
CA ARG A 4 -1.79 -7.70 60.67
C ARG A 4 -1.23 -7.80 59.25
N LEU A 5 -2.09 -7.61 58.25
CA LEU A 5 -1.72 -7.39 56.86
C LEU A 5 -0.85 -6.13 56.75
N LEU A 6 0.47 -6.29 56.83
CA LEU A 6 1.45 -5.22 56.61
C LEU A 6 2.59 -5.80 55.76
N GLY A 7 2.45 -5.72 54.44
CA GLY A 7 3.53 -6.11 53.54
C GLY A 7 3.39 -5.65 52.10
N TRP A 8 2.30 -4.96 51.76
CA TRP A 8 2.00 -4.55 50.39
C TRP A 8 1.75 -3.03 50.26
N GLY A 9 2.05 -2.27 51.32
CA GLY A 9 1.82 -0.81 51.35
C GLY A 9 3.02 0.04 50.91
N LEU A 10 4.23 -0.52 50.86
CA LEU A 10 5.46 0.26 50.60
C LEU A 10 6.01 0.13 49.17
N ALA A 11 5.60 -0.88 48.40
CA ALA A 11 6.02 -1.02 47.01
C ALA A 11 5.27 -0.06 46.05
N VAL A 12 4.05 0.37 46.41
CA VAL A 12 3.22 1.25 45.56
C VAL A 12 3.68 2.71 45.64
N VAL A 13 4.24 3.14 46.78
CA VAL A 13 4.68 4.54 46.96
C VAL A 13 5.99 4.82 46.22
N PHE A 14 6.87 3.83 46.04
CA PHE A 14 8.12 4.03 45.30
C PHE A 14 7.92 4.05 43.77
N PHE A 15 6.86 3.43 43.25
CA PHE A 15 6.55 3.46 41.82
C PHE A 15 5.86 4.77 41.39
N LEU A 16 5.31 5.54 42.34
CA LEU A 16 4.64 6.81 42.07
C LEU A 16 5.58 8.03 42.06
N PHE A 17 6.85 7.89 42.46
CA PHE A 17 7.77 9.03 42.54
C PHE A 17 8.85 9.10 41.46
N VAL A 18 8.98 8.07 40.59
CA VAL A 18 9.94 8.09 39.45
C VAL A 18 9.34 8.71 38.17
N ILE A 19 8.02 8.91 38.12
CA ILE A 19 7.34 9.45 36.91
C ILE A 19 7.49 10.99 36.78
N ALA A 20 7.96 11.68 37.81
CA ALA A 20 7.97 13.16 37.83
C ALA A 20 9.23 13.83 37.24
N ALA A 21 10.23 13.08 36.76
CA ALA A 21 11.51 13.67 36.31
C ALA A 21 12.04 13.16 34.96
N SER A 22 11.24 12.43 34.19
CA SER A 22 11.51 12.25 32.75
C SER A 22 10.63 13.24 32.00
N GLY A 23 11.12 14.47 31.90
CA GLY A 23 10.71 15.34 30.81
C GLY A 23 11.07 14.61 29.52
N GLU A 24 10.07 14.04 28.87
CA GLU A 24 10.15 13.57 27.49
C GLU A 24 10.52 14.79 26.66
N GLN A 25 11.81 15.02 26.46
CA GLN A 25 12.28 15.89 25.40
C GLN A 25 11.80 15.24 24.11
N ALA A 26 10.68 15.74 23.59
CA ALA A 26 10.25 15.45 22.25
C ALA A 26 11.43 15.79 21.32
N GLU A 27 12.16 14.76 20.88
CA GLU A 27 13.09 14.90 19.78
C GLU A 27 12.31 15.54 18.63
N PRO A 28 12.86 16.58 17.97
CA PRO A 28 12.25 17.09 16.76
C PRO A 28 12.28 15.94 15.75
N GLN A 29 11.13 15.32 15.53
CA GLN A 29 10.95 14.31 14.51
C GLN A 29 11.39 14.96 13.20
N SER A 30 12.59 14.60 12.73
CA SER A 30 13.08 15.06 11.44
C SER A 30 11.99 14.73 10.42
N GLY A 31 11.39 15.79 9.88
CA GLY A 31 10.13 15.70 9.15
C GLY A 31 10.31 14.82 7.93
N LYS A 32 9.75 13.60 7.96
CA LYS A 32 9.42 12.92 6.72
C LYS A 32 8.50 13.86 5.94
N PRO A 33 8.82 14.19 4.67
CA PRO A 33 7.96 15.06 3.88
C PRO A 33 6.55 14.44 3.86
N ALA A 34 5.53 15.28 4.03
CA ALA A 34 4.15 14.85 3.96
C ALA A 34 3.92 14.14 2.61
N LYS A 35 3.21 13.00 2.63
CA LYS A 35 2.90 12.26 1.40
C LYS A 35 2.03 13.13 0.50
N THR A 36 2.37 13.25 -0.79
CA THR A 36 1.46 13.83 -1.77
C THR A 36 0.27 12.89 -1.99
N ASN A 37 -0.80 13.43 -2.58
CA ASN A 37 -2.00 12.66 -2.93
C ASN A 37 -1.65 11.40 -3.77
N VAL A 38 -0.69 11.51 -4.71
CA VAL A 38 -0.25 10.39 -5.55
C VAL A 38 0.41 9.27 -4.73
N GLN A 39 1.29 9.58 -3.77
CA GLN A 39 1.91 8.52 -2.98
C GLN A 39 0.93 7.86 -2.01
N SER A 40 -0.12 8.56 -1.59
CA SER A 40 -1.21 7.93 -0.84
C SER A 40 -1.95 6.92 -1.72
N LEU A 41 -2.38 7.34 -2.92
CA LEU A 41 -3.07 6.43 -3.85
C LEU A 41 -2.24 5.20 -4.22
N MET A 42 -0.93 5.36 -4.42
CA MET A 42 -0.04 4.24 -4.71
C MET A 42 0.14 3.29 -3.52
N ARG A 43 0.03 3.82 -2.29
CA ARG A 43 0.02 2.99 -1.08
C ARG A 43 -1.28 2.21 -0.98
N ASP A 44 -2.42 2.87 -1.22
CA ASP A 44 -3.74 2.24 -1.19
C ASP A 44 -3.84 1.15 -2.27
N LYS A 45 -3.35 1.41 -3.49
CA LYS A 45 -3.21 0.42 -4.56
C LYS A 45 -2.44 -0.83 -4.10
N LEU A 46 -1.32 -0.66 -3.40
CA LEU A 46 -0.54 -1.79 -2.88
C LEU A 46 -1.34 -2.59 -1.84
N THR A 47 -2.02 -1.90 -0.92
CA THR A 47 -2.87 -2.53 0.11
C THR A 47 -3.98 -3.37 -0.51
N HIS A 48 -4.68 -2.84 -1.52
CA HIS A 48 -5.73 -3.60 -2.21
C HIS A 48 -5.17 -4.78 -3.01
N ALA A 49 -4.02 -4.62 -3.69
CA ALA A 49 -3.37 -5.73 -4.39
C ALA A 49 -2.95 -6.86 -3.43
N GLN A 50 -2.39 -6.54 -2.26
CA GLN A 50 -2.07 -7.54 -1.23
C GLN A 50 -3.33 -8.24 -0.71
N SER A 51 -4.42 -7.48 -0.54
CA SER A 51 -5.71 -8.03 -0.09
C SER A 51 -6.36 -8.94 -1.12
N VAL A 52 -6.13 -8.70 -2.42
CA VAL A 52 -6.52 -9.64 -3.48
C VAL A 52 -5.80 -10.97 -3.30
N LEU A 53 -4.47 -10.96 -3.10
CA LEU A 53 -3.74 -12.21 -2.87
C LEU A 53 -4.27 -12.97 -1.66
N ASP A 54 -4.56 -12.25 -0.57
CA ASP A 54 -5.18 -12.83 0.62
C ASP A 54 -6.53 -13.48 0.29
N GLY A 55 -7.39 -12.82 -0.49
CA GLY A 55 -8.65 -13.39 -0.96
C GLY A 55 -8.46 -14.63 -1.84
N ILE A 56 -7.47 -14.63 -2.72
CA ILE A 56 -7.16 -15.78 -3.59
C ILE A 56 -6.73 -17.00 -2.76
N VAL A 57 -5.83 -16.83 -1.80
CA VAL A 57 -5.29 -17.96 -1.02
C VAL A 57 -6.26 -18.49 0.03
N THR A 58 -7.30 -17.72 0.37
CA THR A 58 -8.36 -18.09 1.32
C THR A 58 -9.69 -18.45 0.66
N ASP A 59 -9.75 -18.44 -0.68
CA ASP A 59 -10.99 -18.61 -1.47
C ASP A 59 -12.11 -17.59 -1.15
N ASP A 60 -11.75 -16.42 -0.64
CA ASP A 60 -12.66 -15.30 -0.40
C ASP A 60 -12.80 -14.47 -1.69
N TYR A 61 -13.64 -14.94 -2.61
CA TYR A 61 -13.88 -14.28 -3.90
C TYR A 61 -14.61 -12.95 -3.76
N ASP A 62 -15.45 -12.77 -2.75
CA ASP A 62 -16.13 -11.50 -2.48
C ASP A 62 -15.11 -10.41 -2.13
N LYS A 63 -14.12 -10.74 -1.30
CA LYS A 63 -12.97 -9.88 -1.05
C LYS A 63 -12.21 -9.58 -2.34
N VAL A 64 -11.93 -10.57 -3.19
CA VAL A 64 -11.23 -10.29 -4.46
C VAL A 64 -12.01 -9.29 -5.32
N VAL A 65 -13.33 -9.44 -5.42
CA VAL A 65 -14.22 -8.52 -6.15
C VAL A 65 -14.12 -7.11 -5.60
N GLU A 66 -14.32 -6.93 -4.29
CA GLU A 66 -14.29 -5.63 -3.63
C GLU A 66 -12.94 -4.94 -3.85
N GLN A 67 -11.84 -5.64 -3.59
CA GLN A 67 -10.50 -5.06 -3.67
C GLN A 67 -10.09 -4.74 -5.12
N ALA A 68 -10.53 -5.53 -6.10
CA ALA A 68 -10.36 -5.22 -7.51
C ALA A 68 -11.14 -3.96 -7.93
N GLU A 69 -12.37 -3.81 -7.45
CA GLU A 69 -13.21 -2.62 -7.71
C GLU A 69 -12.62 -1.36 -7.07
N MET A 70 -12.09 -1.45 -5.85
CA MET A 70 -11.39 -0.34 -5.18
C MET A 70 -10.16 0.12 -5.96
N MET A 71 -9.35 -0.81 -6.48
CA MET A 71 -8.22 -0.46 -7.35
C MET A 71 -8.67 0.25 -8.63
N ARG A 72 -9.78 -0.20 -9.24
CA ARG A 72 -10.35 0.47 -10.42
C ARG A 72 -10.81 1.89 -10.08
N ILE A 73 -11.42 2.12 -8.92
CA ILE A 73 -11.79 3.46 -8.44
C ILE A 73 -10.57 4.36 -8.27
N ILE A 74 -9.52 3.86 -7.60
CA ILE A 74 -8.26 4.59 -7.41
C ILE A 74 -7.68 5.03 -8.76
N SER A 75 -7.71 4.17 -9.78
CA SER A 75 -7.18 4.48 -11.10
C SER A 75 -7.95 5.55 -11.89
N ARG A 76 -9.10 6.00 -11.37
CA ARG A 76 -9.94 7.05 -11.96
C ARG A 76 -9.87 8.38 -11.20
N ALA A 77 -9.15 8.41 -10.07
CA ALA A 77 -8.95 9.64 -9.32
C ALA A 77 -8.19 10.67 -10.17
N ALA A 78 -8.51 11.96 -10.02
CA ALA A 78 -7.83 13.02 -10.78
C ALA A 78 -6.31 13.02 -10.54
N SER A 79 -5.88 12.75 -9.30
CA SER A 79 -4.47 12.61 -8.94
C SER A 79 -3.78 11.39 -9.54
N TRP A 80 -4.51 10.44 -10.12
CA TRP A 80 -3.93 9.34 -10.89
C TRP A 80 -3.33 9.81 -12.21
N GLN A 81 -3.90 10.83 -12.85
CA GLN A 81 -3.39 11.41 -14.10
C GLN A 81 -2.20 12.34 -13.84
N ALA A 82 -1.16 11.82 -13.18
CA ALA A 82 -0.02 12.59 -12.71
C ALA A 82 1.02 12.88 -13.80
N ILE A 83 1.00 12.13 -14.91
CA ILE A 83 1.97 12.20 -16.00
C ILE A 83 1.21 12.25 -17.32
N ASP A 84 1.47 13.28 -18.12
CA ASP A 84 0.82 13.49 -19.42
C ASP A 84 1.66 12.87 -20.55
N THR A 85 1.61 11.54 -20.65
CA THR A 85 2.20 10.80 -21.77
C THR A 85 1.27 9.69 -22.23
N ASP A 86 1.30 9.37 -23.53
CA ASP A 86 0.50 8.28 -24.08
C ASP A 86 0.85 6.92 -23.47
N GLU A 87 2.13 6.69 -23.17
CA GLU A 87 2.57 5.44 -22.56
C GLU A 87 2.05 5.30 -21.12
N TYR A 88 2.02 6.38 -20.33
CA TYR A 88 1.42 6.37 -19.00
C TYR A 88 -0.09 6.09 -19.05
N ARG A 89 -0.78 6.68 -20.04
CA ARG A 89 -2.21 6.41 -20.30
C ARG A 89 -2.43 4.95 -20.67
N ASN A 90 -1.59 4.37 -21.54
CA ASN A 90 -1.65 2.95 -21.91
C ASN A 90 -1.49 2.02 -20.71
N HIS A 91 -0.53 2.30 -19.81
CA HIS A 91 -0.37 1.56 -18.56
C HIS A 91 -1.60 1.69 -17.65
N SER A 92 -2.17 2.89 -17.54
CA SER A 92 -3.36 3.15 -16.74
C SER A 92 -4.60 2.40 -17.27
N ASP A 93 -4.81 2.44 -18.58
CA ASP A 93 -5.93 1.74 -19.23
C ASP A 93 -5.77 0.22 -19.11
N ARG A 94 -4.53 -0.29 -19.23
CA ARG A 94 -4.24 -1.71 -19.01
C ARG A 94 -4.54 -2.12 -17.56
N PHE A 95 -4.16 -1.29 -16.58
CA PHE A 95 -4.47 -1.54 -15.18
C PHE A 95 -5.99 -1.59 -14.92
N GLN A 96 -6.75 -0.68 -15.52
CA GLN A 96 -8.22 -0.67 -15.43
C GLN A 96 -8.86 -1.91 -16.05
N ARG A 97 -8.36 -2.38 -17.20
CA ARG A 97 -8.83 -3.63 -17.82
C ARG A 97 -8.54 -4.84 -16.94
N ILE A 98 -7.30 -4.97 -16.45
CA ILE A 98 -6.91 -6.10 -15.59
C ILE A 98 -7.74 -6.14 -14.30
N THR A 99 -7.98 -5.00 -13.65
CA THR A 99 -8.80 -4.95 -12.42
C THR A 99 -10.27 -5.29 -12.69
N THR A 100 -10.80 -4.95 -13.86
CA THR A 100 -12.14 -5.37 -14.30
C THR A 100 -12.19 -6.88 -14.50
N ASP A 101 -11.29 -7.42 -15.32
CA ASP A 101 -11.23 -8.86 -15.58
C ASP A 101 -10.97 -9.70 -14.32
N LEU A 102 -10.19 -9.16 -13.36
CA LEU A 102 -9.95 -9.80 -12.07
C LEU A 102 -11.24 -9.92 -11.25
N SER A 103 -12.05 -8.85 -11.22
CA SER A 103 -13.36 -8.84 -10.58
C SER A 103 -14.31 -9.84 -11.27
N ASP A 104 -14.32 -9.87 -12.60
CA ASP A 104 -15.17 -10.78 -13.37
C ASP A 104 -14.78 -12.26 -13.16
N ALA A 105 -13.47 -12.56 -13.13
CA ALA A 105 -12.97 -13.90 -12.82
C ALA A 105 -13.35 -14.35 -11.41
N ALA A 106 -13.32 -13.43 -10.43
CA ALA A 106 -13.70 -13.71 -9.06
C ALA A 106 -15.22 -13.90 -8.91
N LYS A 107 -16.04 -13.10 -9.60
CA LYS A 107 -17.50 -13.29 -9.69
C LYS A 107 -17.87 -14.65 -10.29
N ALA A 108 -17.07 -15.14 -11.24
CA ALA A 108 -17.20 -16.47 -11.83
C ALA A 108 -16.60 -17.59 -10.96
N GLN A 109 -16.00 -17.27 -9.80
CA GLN A 109 -15.29 -18.19 -8.90
C GLN A 109 -14.26 -19.08 -9.64
N ASN A 110 -13.63 -18.52 -10.67
CA ASN A 110 -12.65 -19.23 -11.47
C ASN A 110 -11.24 -18.98 -10.93
N ARG A 111 -10.77 -19.85 -10.02
CA ARG A 111 -9.48 -19.71 -9.33
C ARG A 111 -8.30 -19.51 -10.29
N ASP A 112 -8.24 -20.27 -11.38
CA ASP A 112 -7.14 -20.20 -12.35
C ASP A 112 -7.15 -18.85 -13.08
N ALA A 113 -8.33 -18.38 -13.49
CA ALA A 113 -8.48 -17.07 -14.10
C ALA A 113 -8.13 -15.94 -13.13
N VAL A 114 -8.59 -15.99 -11.88
CA VAL A 114 -8.25 -14.99 -10.85
C VAL A 114 -6.73 -14.95 -10.62
N THR A 115 -6.10 -16.12 -10.50
CA THR A 115 -4.64 -16.24 -10.32
C THR A 115 -3.89 -15.62 -11.49
N LEU A 116 -4.30 -15.91 -12.72
CA LEU A 116 -3.70 -15.33 -13.93
C LEU A 116 -3.84 -13.80 -13.94
N GLN A 117 -5.01 -13.27 -13.60
CA GLN A 117 -5.23 -11.82 -13.59
C GLN A 117 -4.43 -11.13 -12.48
N TYR A 118 -4.23 -11.76 -11.33
CA TYR A 118 -3.36 -11.25 -10.27
C TYR A 118 -1.88 -11.18 -10.70
N LEU A 119 -1.40 -12.18 -11.44
CA LEU A 119 -0.04 -12.13 -12.02
C LEU A 119 0.09 -11.01 -13.05
N LYS A 120 -0.89 -10.83 -13.94
CA LYS A 120 -0.91 -9.71 -14.91
C LYS A 120 -0.93 -8.36 -14.20
N LEU A 121 -1.69 -8.24 -13.11
CA LEU A 121 -1.72 -7.04 -12.26
C LEU A 121 -0.33 -6.72 -11.73
N THR A 122 0.37 -7.72 -11.20
CA THR A 122 1.73 -7.58 -10.67
C THR A 122 2.71 -7.12 -11.75
N ILE A 123 2.68 -7.76 -12.92
CA ILE A 123 3.51 -7.39 -14.08
C ILE A 123 3.24 -5.94 -14.48
N GLY A 124 1.97 -5.54 -14.63
CA GLY A 124 1.60 -4.18 -15.02
C GLY A 124 2.01 -3.11 -14.00
N CYS A 125 2.02 -3.45 -12.71
CA CYS A 125 2.55 -2.55 -11.67
C CYS A 125 4.04 -2.30 -11.87
N ILE A 126 4.81 -3.34 -12.17
CA ILE A 126 6.27 -3.26 -12.36
C ILE A 126 6.58 -2.47 -13.64
N GLU A 127 5.94 -2.80 -14.76
CA GLU A 127 6.16 -2.13 -16.05
C GLU A 127 5.89 -0.62 -15.97
N CYS A 128 4.76 -0.21 -15.38
CA CYS A 128 4.44 1.21 -15.20
C CYS A 128 5.48 1.92 -14.32
N HIS A 129 5.95 1.28 -13.25
CA HIS A 129 6.96 1.86 -12.37
C HIS A 129 8.35 1.93 -13.03
N GLN A 130 8.70 0.96 -13.87
CA GLN A 130 9.91 1.03 -14.69
C GLN A 130 9.85 2.21 -15.65
N TYR A 131 8.71 2.42 -16.31
CA TYR A 131 8.50 3.56 -17.20
C TYR A 131 8.63 4.90 -16.46
N ILE A 132 7.96 5.06 -15.31
CA ILE A 132 8.06 6.27 -14.48
C ILE A 132 9.50 6.51 -14.04
N HIS A 133 10.22 5.46 -13.64
CA HIS A 133 11.62 5.56 -13.24
C HIS A 133 12.51 6.05 -14.39
N GLN A 134 12.29 5.57 -15.62
CA GLN A 134 13.02 6.03 -16.80
C GLN A 134 12.75 7.50 -17.12
N LEU A 135 11.50 7.97 -16.95
CA LEU A 135 11.16 9.38 -17.10
C LEU A 135 11.86 10.27 -16.05
N GLN A 136 11.99 9.78 -14.82
CA GLN A 136 12.65 10.51 -13.73
C GLN A 136 14.17 10.49 -13.84
N ASN A 137 14.74 9.41 -14.38
CA ASN A 137 16.17 9.18 -14.53
C ASN A 137 16.52 8.90 -16.00
N PRO A 138 16.39 9.90 -16.90
CA PRO A 138 16.74 9.72 -18.29
C PRO A 138 18.23 9.37 -18.41
N ARG A 139 18.56 8.29 -19.12
CA ARG A 139 19.95 8.00 -19.46
C ARG A 139 20.48 9.13 -20.35
N PRO A 140 21.74 9.60 -20.16
CA PRO A 140 22.36 10.50 -21.10
C PRO A 140 22.27 9.91 -22.50
N ALA A 141 22.02 10.74 -23.51
CA ALA A 141 22.07 10.29 -24.90
C ALA A 141 23.43 9.61 -25.13
N GLU A 142 23.42 8.32 -25.49
CA GLU A 142 24.61 7.64 -25.96
C GLU A 142 25.05 8.40 -27.21
N THR A 143 26.10 9.20 -27.07
CA THR A 143 26.76 9.83 -28.21
C THR A 143 27.39 8.69 -28.98
N SER A 144 26.74 8.28 -30.07
CA SER A 144 27.32 7.38 -31.04
C SER A 144 28.50 8.12 -31.68
N THR A 145 29.69 7.97 -31.08
CA THR A 145 30.94 8.15 -31.79
C THR A 145 31.03 7.02 -32.80
N GLU A 146 30.58 7.29 -34.03
CA GLU A 146 31.06 6.62 -35.24
C GLU A 146 32.54 6.91 -35.47
#